data_AF-A0A7V3NIG1-F1
#
_entry.id   AF-A0A7V3NIG1-F1
#
_cell.length_a   1.000
_cell.length_b   1.000
_cell.length_c   1.000
_cell.angle_alpha   90.00
_cell.angle_beta   90.00
_cell.angle_gamma   90.00
#
_symmetry.space_group_name_H-M   'P 1'
#
loop_
_entity.id
_entity.type
_entity.pdbx_description
1 polymer ?
#
loop_
_entity_poly.entity_id
_entity_poly.type
_entity_poly.pdbx_seq_one_letter_code
_entity_poly.pdbx_strand_id
1 'polypeptide(L)'
;MKEKGASPGRTLRVVAVLLVLTGLGTAAFWVAFFADYEAQQVGYLAQRCAGWFLWERSFPLADGWAALACVLGGVGLWRRRAWGAAWAWVAAGALVFLGLMDFLFFAQNGLYWPVTAEVALEAAIHLWVTGFGLATLFLVWRHRAALGL
;
A
#
# COMPACT_ATOMS: atom_id res chain seq x y z
N MET A 1 25.75 23.14 9.88
CA MET A 1 25.79 22.02 8.92
C MET A 1 24.39 21.88 8.29
N LYS A 2 24.14 22.44 7.11
CA LYS A 2 22.82 22.29 6.43
C LYS A 2 22.77 20.89 5.83
N GLU A 3 21.88 20.04 6.33
CA GLU A 3 21.59 18.75 5.71
C GLU A 3 21.26 18.96 4.23
N LYS A 4 21.97 18.26 3.33
CA LYS A 4 21.63 18.17 1.90
C LYS A 4 20.41 17.26 1.73
N GLY A 5 19.28 17.63 2.34
CA GLY A 5 18.00 16.97 2.10
C GLY A 5 17.57 17.12 0.64
N ALA A 6 16.90 16.11 0.09
CA ALA A 6 16.29 16.20 -1.24
C ALA A 6 15.37 17.43 -1.32
N SER A 7 15.36 18.13 -2.46
CA SER A 7 14.50 19.31 -2.61
C SER A 7 13.02 18.90 -2.48
N PRO A 8 12.14 19.73 -1.90
CA PRO A 8 10.73 19.41 -1.71
C PRO A 8 10.03 18.86 -2.97
N GLY A 9 10.36 19.43 -4.14
CA GLY A 9 9.82 18.96 -5.42
C GLY A 9 10.34 17.58 -5.84
N ARG A 10 11.59 17.21 -5.49
CA ARG A 10 12.12 15.86 -5.76
C ARG A 10 11.44 14.83 -4.87
N THR A 11 11.29 15.12 -3.58
CA THR A 11 10.59 14.25 -2.63
C THR A 11 9.16 13.96 -3.08
N LEU A 12 8.39 14.99 -3.42
CA LEU A 12 7.02 14.82 -3.90
C LEU A 12 6.93 14.03 -5.21
N ARG A 13 7.91 14.14 -6.11
CA ARG A 13 7.98 13.32 -7.33
C ARG A 13 8.25 11.85 -7.03
N VAL A 14 9.14 11.55 -6.07
CA VAL A 14 9.39 10.17 -5.65
C VAL A 14 8.13 9.57 -5.04
N VAL A 15 7.48 10.27 -4.12
CA VAL A 15 6.20 9.85 -3.54
C VAL A 15 5.14 9.66 -4.63
N ALA A 16 5.06 10.56 -5.60
CA ALA A 16 4.13 10.46 -6.71
C ALA A 16 4.31 9.17 -7.53
N VAL A 17 5.55 8.86 -7.90
CA VAL A 17 5.88 7.63 -8.65
C VAL A 17 5.55 6.40 -7.82
N LEU A 18 5.97 6.38 -6.55
CA LEU A 18 5.73 5.24 -5.67
C LEU A 18 4.23 5.01 -5.40
N LEU A 19 3.42 6.07 -5.31
CA LEU A 19 1.96 5.94 -5.23
C LEU A 19 1.38 5.31 -6.49
N VAL A 20 1.76 5.78 -7.69
CA VAL A 20 1.29 5.17 -8.94
C VAL A 20 1.71 3.71 -9.02
N LEU A 21 2.96 3.39 -8.72
CA LEU A 21 3.47 2.01 -8.72
C LEU A 21 2.75 1.14 -7.69
N THR A 22 2.43 1.67 -6.51
CA THR A 22 1.67 0.95 -5.49
C THR A 22 0.26 0.64 -5.99
N GLY A 23 -0.46 1.63 -6.53
CA GLY A 23 -1.81 1.41 -7.05
C GLY A 23 -1.85 0.42 -8.23
N LEU A 24 -0.89 0.52 -9.16
CA LEU A 24 -0.78 -0.45 -10.27
C LEU A 24 -0.36 -1.84 -9.77
N GLY A 25 0.53 -1.91 -8.79
CA GLY A 25 0.97 -3.15 -8.15
C GLY A 25 -0.18 -3.86 -7.43
N THR A 26 -1.02 -3.14 -6.69
CA THR A 26 -2.23 -3.68 -6.07
C THR A 26 -3.20 -4.23 -7.11
N ALA A 27 -3.42 -3.52 -8.22
CA ALA A 27 -4.25 -4.02 -9.31
C ALA A 27 -3.66 -5.30 -9.93
N ALA A 28 -2.34 -5.34 -10.15
CA ALA A 28 -1.65 -6.52 -10.67
C ALA A 28 -1.71 -7.71 -9.70
N PHE A 29 -1.58 -7.48 -8.39
CA PHE A 29 -1.75 -8.50 -7.35
C PHE A 29 -3.12 -9.15 -7.46
N TRP A 30 -4.20 -8.37 -7.52
CA TRP A 30 -5.55 -8.92 -7.65
C TRP A 30 -5.78 -9.65 -8.98
N VAL A 31 -5.24 -9.14 -10.08
CA VAL A 31 -5.28 -9.87 -11.37
C VAL A 31 -4.59 -11.24 -11.24
N ALA A 32 -3.42 -11.31 -10.62
CA ALA A 32 -2.71 -12.56 -10.40
C ALA A 32 -3.47 -13.50 -9.44
N PHE A 33 -4.01 -12.96 -8.35
CA PHE A 33 -4.82 -13.71 -7.38
C PHE A 33 -6.02 -14.38 -8.04
N PHE A 34 -6.77 -13.64 -8.87
CA PHE A 34 -7.94 -14.18 -9.55
C PHE A 34 -7.59 -15.06 -10.78
N ALA A 35 -6.41 -14.88 -11.38
CA ALA A 35 -5.95 -15.72 -12.48
C ALA A 35 -5.63 -17.16 -12.02
N ASP A 36 -5.22 -17.34 -10.76
CA ASP A 36 -4.93 -18.65 -10.17
C ASP A 36 -5.75 -18.90 -8.89
N TYR A 37 -7.03 -18.55 -8.95
CA TYR A 37 -7.92 -18.51 -7.79
C TYR A 37 -8.05 -19.88 -7.07
N GLU A 38 -8.08 -20.98 -7.82
CA GLU A 38 -8.15 -22.33 -7.25
C GLU A 38 -6.86 -22.67 -6.49
N ALA A 39 -5.68 -22.29 -7.00
CA ALA A 39 -4.43 -22.50 -6.26
C ALA A 39 -4.38 -21.68 -4.98
N GLN A 40 -4.93 -20.46 -4.96
CA GLN A 40 -5.02 -19.65 -3.74
C GLN A 40 -5.85 -20.34 -2.64
N GLN A 41 -6.89 -21.10 -3.00
CA GLN A 41 -7.74 -21.82 -2.04
C GLN A 41 -7.02 -22.97 -1.32
N VAL A 42 -6.00 -23.53 -1.96
CA VAL A 42 -5.23 -24.66 -1.43
C VAL A 42 -3.78 -24.28 -1.11
N GLY A 43 -3.44 -23.00 -1.18
CA GLY A 43 -2.11 -22.46 -0.88
C GLY A 43 -1.70 -22.62 0.58
N TYR A 44 -0.43 -22.33 0.89
CA TYR A 44 0.11 -22.57 2.23
C TYR A 44 -0.67 -21.79 3.31
N LEU A 45 -0.99 -20.52 3.06
CA LEU A 45 -1.74 -19.68 4.01
C LEU A 45 -3.16 -20.21 4.26
N ALA A 46 -3.86 -20.65 3.21
CA ALA A 46 -5.20 -21.23 3.32
C ALA A 46 -5.21 -22.56 4.10
N GLN A 47 -4.19 -23.40 3.92
CA GLN A 47 -4.01 -24.61 4.72
C GLN A 47 -3.64 -24.31 6.17
N ARG A 48 -2.91 -23.22 6.42
CA ARG A 48 -2.45 -22.84 7.76
C ARG A 48 -3.55 -22.19 8.60
N CYS A 49 -4.44 -21.41 7.99
CA CYS A 49 -5.56 -20.77 8.66
C CYS A 49 -6.83 -20.87 7.79
N ALA A 50 -7.82 -21.64 8.26
CA ALA A 50 -9.08 -21.84 7.54
C ALA A 50 -9.85 -20.53 7.25
N GLY A 51 -9.62 -19.49 8.04
CA GLY A 51 -10.22 -18.17 7.85
C GLY A 51 -9.49 -17.28 6.84
N TRP A 52 -8.22 -17.56 6.54
CA TRP A 52 -7.38 -16.66 5.73
C TRP A 52 -7.97 -16.42 4.34
N PHE A 53 -8.42 -17.46 3.63
CA PHE A 53 -8.90 -17.29 2.27
C PHE A 53 -10.17 -16.43 2.17
N LEU A 54 -11.09 -16.58 3.13
CA LEU A 54 -12.31 -15.76 3.18
C LEU A 54 -12.00 -14.31 3.58
N TRP A 55 -11.04 -14.14 4.49
CA TRP A 55 -10.55 -12.85 4.92
C TRP A 55 -9.86 -12.10 3.78
N GLU A 56 -8.91 -12.74 3.08
CA GLU A 56 -8.17 -12.18 1.95
C GLU A 56 -9.14 -11.72 0.85
N ARG A 57 -10.08 -12.60 0.47
CA ARG A 57 -11.09 -12.32 -0.56
C ARG A 57 -12.07 -11.19 -0.18
N SER A 58 -12.05 -10.69 1.05
CA SER A 58 -12.88 -9.55 1.46
C SER A 58 -12.29 -8.19 1.04
N PHE A 59 -11.01 -8.14 0.66
CA PHE A 59 -10.31 -6.91 0.34
C PHE A 59 -10.41 -6.35 -1.10
N PRO A 60 -10.81 -7.07 -2.17
CA PRO A 60 -10.72 -6.55 -3.54
C PRO A 60 -11.31 -5.14 -3.75
N LEU A 61 -12.46 -4.84 -3.12
CA LEU A 61 -13.08 -3.52 -3.22
C LEU A 61 -12.34 -2.46 -2.42
N ALA A 62 -11.89 -2.79 -1.20
CA ALA A 62 -11.14 -1.89 -0.34
C ALA A 62 -9.77 -1.55 -0.96
N ASP A 63 -9.10 -2.57 -1.51
CA ASP A 63 -7.85 -2.43 -2.24
C ASP A 63 -8.03 -1.67 -3.55
N GLY A 64 -9.13 -1.91 -4.27
CA GLY A 64 -9.49 -1.12 -5.45
C GLY A 64 -9.64 0.37 -5.12
N TRP A 65 -10.25 0.70 -3.98
CA TRP A 65 -10.33 2.08 -3.49
C TRP A 65 -8.95 2.65 -3.14
N ALA A 66 -8.12 1.90 -2.40
CA ALA A 66 -6.77 2.31 -2.06
C ALA A 66 -5.90 2.53 -3.32
N ALA A 67 -6.00 1.63 -4.30
CA ALA A 67 -5.30 1.71 -5.57
C ALA A 67 -5.72 2.94 -6.39
N LEU A 68 -7.02 3.21 -6.48
CA LEU A 68 -7.54 4.42 -7.13
C LEU A 68 -7.00 5.68 -6.44
N ALA A 69 -7.08 5.75 -5.11
CA ALA A 69 -6.57 6.88 -4.35
C ALA A 69 -5.06 7.07 -4.55
N CYS A 70 -4.29 5.98 -4.59
CA CYS A 70 -2.86 6.00 -4.90
C CYS A 70 -2.59 6.59 -6.29
N VAL A 71 -3.28 6.12 -7.33
CA VAL A 71 -3.09 6.61 -8.70
C VAL A 71 -3.46 8.09 -8.80
N LEU A 72 -4.61 8.50 -8.27
CA LEU A 72 -5.03 9.91 -8.28
C LEU A 72 -4.06 10.78 -7.49
N GLY A 73 -3.67 10.36 -6.29
CA GLY A 73 -2.68 11.05 -5.46
C GLY A 73 -1.36 11.22 -6.19
N GLY A 74 -0.84 10.14 -6.78
CA GLY A 74 0.39 10.17 -7.55
C GLY A 74 0.33 11.09 -8.77
N VAL A 75 -0.73 11.00 -9.59
CA VAL A 75 -0.92 11.89 -10.75
C VAL A 75 -1.05 13.35 -10.32
N GLY A 76 -1.77 13.63 -9.23
CA GLY A 76 -1.96 14.98 -8.72
C GLY A 76 -0.67 15.60 -8.16
N LEU A 77 0.11 14.81 -7.40
CA LEU A 77 1.42 15.22 -6.90
C LEU A 77 2.41 15.46 -8.04
N TRP A 78 2.42 14.59 -9.06
CA TRP A 78 3.27 14.77 -10.25
C TRP A 78 2.95 16.07 -10.99
N ARG A 79 1.65 16.39 -11.12
CA ARG A 79 1.15 17.63 -11.72
C ARG A 79 1.23 18.85 -10.80
N ARG A 80 1.74 18.68 -9.57
CA ARG A 80 1.87 19.71 -8.54
C ARG A 80 0.55 20.44 -8.25
N ARG A 81 -0.54 19.69 -8.11
CA ARG A 81 -1.88 20.24 -7.82
C ARG A 81 -2.27 19.97 -6.38
N ALA A 82 -2.96 20.93 -5.75
CA ALA A 82 -3.46 20.82 -4.38
C ALA A 82 -4.37 19.58 -4.17
N TRP A 83 -5.20 19.23 -5.15
CA TRP A 83 -6.02 18.01 -5.09
C TRP A 83 -5.18 16.73 -5.00
N GLY A 84 -3.93 16.73 -5.48
CA GLY A 84 -3.01 15.61 -5.34
C GLY A 84 -2.65 15.31 -3.89
N ALA A 85 -2.52 16.33 -3.04
CA ALA A 85 -2.29 16.13 -1.61
C ALA A 85 -3.50 15.47 -0.94
N ALA A 86 -4.72 15.91 -1.28
CA ALA A 86 -5.95 15.33 -0.73
C ALA A 86 -6.03 13.83 -1.03
N TRP A 87 -5.85 13.43 -2.29
CA TRP A 87 -5.87 12.01 -2.67
C TRP A 87 -4.68 11.23 -2.10
N ALA A 88 -3.50 11.84 -1.98
CA ALA A 88 -2.35 11.20 -1.34
C ALA A 88 -2.58 10.95 0.16
N TRP A 89 -3.30 11.81 0.88
CA TRP A 89 -3.69 11.57 2.27
C TRP A 89 -4.76 10.49 2.40
N VAL A 90 -5.73 10.45 1.49
CA VAL A 90 -6.71 9.35 1.41
C VAL A 90 -5.99 8.02 1.17
N ALA A 91 -5.08 7.98 0.20
CA ALA A 91 -4.25 6.81 -0.09
C ALA A 91 -3.43 6.40 1.13
N ALA A 92 -2.74 7.34 1.78
CA ALA A 92 -1.94 7.07 2.97
C ALA A 92 -2.76 6.46 4.11
N GLY A 93 -3.95 7.01 4.39
CA GLY A 93 -4.84 6.48 5.42
C GLY A 93 -5.32 5.06 5.09
N ALA A 94 -5.71 4.82 3.84
CA ALA A 94 -6.14 3.50 3.38
C ALA A 94 -5.00 2.46 3.48
N LEU A 95 -3.79 2.79 3.03
CA LEU A 95 -2.63 1.90 3.08
C LEU A 95 -2.21 1.56 4.53
N VAL A 96 -2.22 2.55 5.43
CA VAL A 96 -1.91 2.31 6.86
C VAL A 96 -2.98 1.43 7.50
N PHE A 97 -4.26 1.70 7.24
CA PHE A 97 -5.34 0.88 7.78
C PHE A 97 -5.24 -0.57 7.30
N LEU A 98 -5.05 -0.78 5.99
CA LEU A 98 -4.88 -2.09 5.39
C LEU A 98 -3.71 -2.85 6.02
N GLY A 99 -2.51 -2.27 6.00
CA GLY A 99 -1.33 -2.93 6.55
C GLY A 99 -1.43 -3.27 8.04
N LEU A 100 -2.11 -2.45 8.84
CA LEU A 100 -2.36 -2.75 10.25
C LEU A 100 -3.36 -3.89 10.43
N MET A 101 -4.41 -3.95 9.59
CA MET A 101 -5.37 -5.06 9.58
C MET A 101 -4.67 -6.37 9.23
N ASP A 102 -3.84 -6.37 8.19
CA ASP A 102 -3.12 -7.56 7.72
C ASP A 102 -2.07 -8.03 8.72
N PHE A 103 -1.30 -7.09 9.26
CA PHE A 103 -0.33 -7.38 10.32
C PHE A 103 -1.01 -8.01 11.53
N LEU A 104 -2.11 -7.42 12.01
CA LEU A 104 -2.81 -7.94 13.18
C LEU A 104 -3.40 -9.31 12.91
N PHE A 105 -4.01 -9.53 11.74
CA PHE A 105 -4.53 -10.84 11.35
C PHE A 105 -3.43 -11.89 11.32
N PHE A 106 -2.29 -11.62 10.66
CA PHE A 106 -1.18 -12.56 10.57
C PHE A 106 -0.55 -12.86 11.93
N ALA A 107 -0.38 -11.84 12.77
CA ALA A 107 0.19 -12.01 14.10
C ALA A 107 -0.72 -12.87 15.00
N GLN A 108 -2.03 -12.60 15.00
CA GLN A 108 -2.99 -13.33 15.82
C GLN A 108 -3.17 -14.80 15.39
N ASN A 109 -3.00 -15.07 14.09
CA ASN A 109 -3.19 -16.41 13.54
C ASN A 109 -1.87 -17.17 13.31
N GLY A 110 -0.73 -16.61 13.75
CA GLY A 110 0.58 -17.28 13.66
C GLY A 110 1.05 -17.53 12.22
N LEU A 111 0.69 -16.65 11.28
CA LEU A 111 0.96 -16.80 9.84
C LEU A 111 2.35 -16.34 9.42
N TYR A 112 3.08 -15.62 10.28
CA TYR A 112 4.46 -15.20 9.99
C TYR A 112 5.51 -16.31 10.13
N TRP A 113 5.13 -17.52 10.59
CA TRP A 113 6.08 -18.60 10.78
C TRP A 113 5.51 -19.99 10.44
N PRO A 114 6.31 -20.89 9.81
CA PRO A 114 7.62 -20.64 9.19
C PRO A 114 7.58 -19.67 8.01
N VAL A 115 8.71 -19.03 7.72
CA VAL A 115 8.86 -18.09 6.59
C VAL A 115 8.99 -18.87 5.29
N THR A 116 7.88 -19.05 4.58
CA THR A 116 7.83 -19.51 3.18
C THR A 116 7.96 -18.31 2.22
N ALA A 117 8.06 -18.57 0.91
CA ALA A 117 8.07 -17.50 -0.09
C ALA A 117 6.78 -16.66 -0.07
N GLU A 118 5.62 -17.31 0.09
CA GLU A 118 4.32 -16.65 0.25
C GLU A 118 4.32 -15.75 1.50
N VAL A 119 4.73 -16.28 2.66
CA VAL A 119 4.79 -15.50 3.92
C VAL A 119 5.76 -14.32 3.82
N ALA A 120 6.91 -14.50 3.16
CA ALA A 120 7.88 -13.42 2.97
C ALA A 120 7.33 -12.31 2.06
N LEU A 121 6.59 -12.67 1.02
CA LEU A 121 5.94 -11.71 0.12
C LEU A 121 4.88 -10.90 0.87
N GLU A 122 3.98 -11.56 1.60
CA GLU A 122 2.95 -10.89 2.41
C GLU A 122 3.56 -9.97 3.46
N ALA A 123 4.58 -10.45 4.19
CA ALA A 123 5.29 -9.62 5.15
C ALA A 123 5.91 -8.36 4.50
N ALA A 124 6.47 -8.49 3.29
CA ALA A 124 7.00 -7.35 2.55
C ALA A 124 5.89 -6.37 2.14
N ILE A 125 4.72 -6.88 1.73
CA ILE A 125 3.54 -6.05 1.42
C ILE A 125 3.08 -5.29 2.65
N HIS A 126 2.90 -5.95 3.81
CA HIS A 126 2.42 -5.31 5.04
C HIS A 126 3.36 -4.19 5.48
N LEU A 127 4.68 -4.45 5.42
CA LEU A 127 5.72 -3.45 5.71
C LEU A 127 5.68 -2.30 4.71
N TRP A 128 5.50 -2.59 3.43
CA TRP A 128 5.41 -1.57 2.39
C TRP A 128 4.17 -0.69 2.58
N VAL A 129 2.96 -1.25 2.62
CA VAL A 129 1.74 -0.44 2.69
C VAL A 129 1.68 0.37 3.99
N THR A 130 2.11 -0.20 5.11
CA THR A 130 2.18 0.53 6.40
C THR A 130 3.25 1.61 6.36
N GLY A 131 4.49 1.26 6.03
CA GLY A 131 5.62 2.17 6.06
C GLY A 131 5.51 3.28 5.01
N PHE A 132 5.13 2.93 3.79
CA PHE A 132 4.94 3.88 2.70
C PHE A 132 3.70 4.75 2.92
N GLY A 133 2.63 4.22 3.50
CA GLY A 133 1.47 5.00 3.92
C GLY A 133 1.85 6.09 4.94
N LEU A 134 2.55 5.71 6.01
CA LEU A 134 3.06 6.66 7.01
C LEU A 134 4.02 7.70 6.41
N ALA A 135 4.96 7.25 5.56
CA ALA A 135 5.89 8.14 4.88
C ALA A 135 5.17 9.12 3.95
N THR A 136 4.17 8.67 3.20
CA THR A 136 3.36 9.52 2.33
C THR A 136 2.62 10.59 3.14
N LEU A 137 1.97 10.20 4.22
CA LEU A 137 1.27 11.12 5.12
C LEU A 137 2.21 12.23 5.61
N PHE A 138 3.37 11.83 6.13
CA PHE A 138 4.37 12.76 6.66
C PHE A 138 4.99 13.66 5.58
N LEU A 139 5.48 13.08 4.48
CA LEU A 139 6.22 13.81 3.44
C LEU A 139 5.31 14.75 2.66
N VAL A 140 4.09 14.34 2.33
CA VAL A 140 3.11 15.21 1.65
C VAL A 140 2.71 16.35 2.56
N TRP A 141 2.44 16.09 3.85
CA TRP A 141 2.15 17.15 4.82
C TRP A 141 3.32 18.12 4.95
N ARG A 142 4.54 17.62 5.09
CA ARG A 142 5.77 18.42 5.28
C ARG A 142 6.06 19.35 4.10
N HIS A 143 5.67 18.95 2.88
CA HIS A 143 5.96 19.66 1.65
C HIS A 143 4.72 20.27 0.96
N ARG A 144 3.57 20.33 1.63
CA ARG A 144 2.30 20.84 1.09
C ARG A 144 2.37 22.27 0.54
N ALA A 145 3.22 23.13 1.11
CA ALA A 145 3.47 24.48 0.60
C ALA A 145 3.95 24.49 -0.87
N ALA A 146 4.67 23.45 -1.30
CA ALA A 146 5.12 23.30 -2.69
C ALA A 146 3.97 23.00 -3.67
N LEU A 147 2.76 22.75 -3.15
CA LEU A 147 1.51 22.49 -3.85
C LEU A 147 0.50 23.64 -3.68
N GLY A 148 0.87 24.73 -2.98
CA GLY A 148 -0.02 25.85 -2.69
C GLY A 148 -0.98 25.61 -1.52
N LEU A 149 -0.62 24.73 -0.57
CA LEU A 149 -1.38 24.38 0.64
C LEU A 149 -0.64 24.76 1.93
#